data_AF-A0AA90NHU1-F1
#
_entry.id   AF-A0AA90NHU1-F1
#
_cell.length_a   1.000
_cell.length_b   1.000
_cell.length_c   1.000
_cell.angle_alpha   90.00
_cell.angle_beta   90.00
_cell.angle_gamma   90.00
#
_symmetry.space_group_name_H-M   'P 1'
#
loop_
_entity.id
_entity.type
_entity.pdbx_description
1 polymer ?
#
loop_
_entity_poly.entity_id
_entity_poly.type
_entity_poly.pdbx_seq_one_letter_code
_entity_poly.pdbx_strand_id
1 'polypeptide(L)'
;MADGELAQIVDAAHEAIKGRQNMVFDGNPHEELARACERHATRLVRAAEGIFDVGYVNDLGPTTEGEAATNNIRLGVVDHERSIYNTFLAQAAEARSMASGIRETGRRILRTEGISEAEINRLIGS
;
A
#
# COMPACT_ATOMS: atom_id res chain seq x y z
N MET A 1 -2.47 10.22 -45.01
CA MET A 1 -2.81 11.31 -44.09
C MET A 1 -2.97 10.84 -42.63
N ALA A 2 -3.14 9.54 -42.34
CA ALA A 2 -3.30 9.03 -40.96
C ALA A 2 -1.98 8.85 -40.16
N ASP A 3 -0.87 8.53 -40.82
CA ASP A 3 0.40 8.25 -40.11
C ASP A 3 1.07 9.48 -39.47
N GLY A 4 0.87 10.67 -40.05
CA GLY A 4 1.46 11.91 -39.52
C GLY A 4 0.78 12.42 -38.25
N GLU A 5 -0.51 12.13 -38.09
CA GLU A 5 -1.31 12.53 -36.92
C GLU A 5 -1.01 11.62 -35.72
N LEU A 6 -0.83 10.32 -35.98
CA LEU A 6 -0.42 9.33 -34.98
C LEU A 6 0.98 9.62 -34.42
N ALA A 7 1.93 10.00 -35.29
CA ALA A 7 3.28 10.40 -34.87
C ALA A 7 3.25 11.65 -33.95
N GLN A 8 2.43 12.65 -34.28
CA GLN A 8 2.29 13.86 -33.46
C GLN A 8 1.68 13.58 -32.09
N ILE A 9 0.72 12.65 -32.00
CA ILE A 9 0.13 12.24 -30.72
C ILE A 9 1.17 11.52 -29.85
N VAL A 10 1.98 10.65 -30.44
CA VAL A 10 3.04 9.92 -29.73
C VAL A 10 4.14 10.88 -29.23
N ASP A 11 4.55 11.85 -30.04
CA ASP A 11 5.55 12.84 -29.65
C ASP A 11 5.05 13.78 -28.54
N ALA A 12 3.79 14.21 -28.61
CA ALA A 12 3.17 15.00 -27.56
C ALA A 12 3.06 14.23 -26.24
N ALA A 13 2.74 12.94 -26.31
CA ALA A 13 2.71 12.07 -25.14
C ALA A 13 4.11 11.87 -24.52
N HIS A 14 5.15 11.69 -25.34
CA HIS A 14 6.52 11.59 -24.87
C HIS A 14 6.99 12.86 -24.16
N GLU A 15 6.77 14.04 -24.74
CA GLU A 15 7.14 15.32 -24.10
C GLU A 15 6.37 15.57 -22.80
N ALA A 16 5.09 15.17 -22.73
CA ALA A 16 4.29 15.29 -21.51
C ALA A 16 4.79 14.41 -20.33
N ILE A 17 5.53 13.34 -20.64
CA ILE A 17 6.01 12.36 -19.67
C ILE A 17 7.48 12.59 -19.31
N LYS A 18 8.28 13.17 -20.21
CA LYS A 18 9.74 13.36 -20.10
C LYS A 18 10.23 14.06 -18.83
N GLY A 19 9.42 14.94 -18.23
CA GLY A 19 9.75 15.68 -17.01
C GLY A 19 9.15 15.13 -15.72
N ARG A 20 8.32 14.07 -15.79
CA ARG A 20 7.71 13.48 -14.59
C ARG A 20 8.74 12.58 -13.91
N GLN A 21 8.80 12.61 -12.58
CA GLN A 21 9.58 11.62 -11.84
C GLN A 21 9.09 10.22 -12.25
N ASN A 22 9.92 9.51 -13.00
CA ASN A 22 9.63 8.16 -13.41
C ASN A 22 9.72 7.32 -12.13
N MET A 23 8.58 6.88 -11.58
CA MET A 23 8.57 6.00 -10.40
C MET A 23 9.13 4.60 -10.72
N VAL A 24 9.57 4.38 -11.96
CA VAL A 24 10.09 3.11 -12.46
C VAL A 24 11.62 3.15 -12.39
N PHE A 25 12.19 2.76 -11.25
CA PHE A 25 13.65 2.75 -11.07
C PHE A 25 14.31 1.52 -11.74
N ASP A 26 13.54 0.42 -11.94
CA ASP A 26 14.06 -0.89 -12.43
C ASP A 26 13.27 -1.51 -13.62
N GLY A 27 12.57 -0.69 -14.41
CA GLY A 27 12.02 -1.11 -15.72
C GLY A 27 10.61 -1.74 -15.72
N ASN A 28 10.01 -2.05 -14.57
CA ASN A 28 8.60 -2.48 -14.51
C ASN A 28 7.72 -1.57 -13.62
N PRO A 29 6.85 -0.74 -14.21
CA PRO A 29 5.98 0.16 -13.45
C PRO A 29 5.00 -0.58 -12.53
N HIS A 30 4.55 -1.78 -12.91
CA HIS A 30 3.64 -2.57 -12.10
C HIS A 30 4.33 -3.11 -10.85
N GLU A 31 5.57 -3.59 -10.99
CA GLU A 31 6.32 -4.11 -9.84
C GLU A 31 6.68 -2.97 -8.86
N GLU A 32 7.13 -1.81 -9.37
CA GLU A 32 7.44 -0.68 -8.49
C GLU A 32 6.22 -0.15 -7.74
N LEU A 33 5.06 -0.10 -8.40
CA LEU A 33 3.81 0.28 -7.76
C LEU A 33 3.36 -0.77 -6.73
N ALA A 34 3.48 -2.06 -7.03
CA ALA A 34 3.19 -3.13 -6.09
C ALA A 34 4.08 -3.05 -4.84
N ARG A 35 5.39 -2.83 -5.04
CA ARG A 35 6.34 -2.62 -3.93
C ARG A 35 6.02 -1.36 -3.12
N ALA A 36 5.55 -0.29 -3.76
CA ALA A 36 5.10 0.89 -3.05
C ALA A 36 3.90 0.58 -2.12
N CYS A 37 2.92 -0.20 -2.60
CA CYS A 37 1.82 -0.69 -1.79
C CYS A 37 2.30 -1.58 -0.63
N GLU A 38 3.28 -2.46 -0.84
CA GLU A 38 3.85 -3.32 0.21
C GLU A 38 4.63 -2.53 1.27
N ARG A 39 5.42 -1.52 0.84
CA ARG A 39 6.08 -0.58 1.74
C ARG A 39 5.06 0.20 2.56
N HIS A 40 3.95 0.62 1.94
CA HIS A 40 2.86 1.28 2.64
C HIS A 40 2.20 0.36 3.67
N ALA A 41 1.85 -0.88 3.28
CA ALA A 41 1.31 -1.89 4.19
C ALA A 41 2.24 -2.14 5.39
N THR A 42 3.55 -2.24 5.15
CA THR A 42 4.55 -2.41 6.21
C THR A 42 4.57 -1.23 7.18
N ARG A 43 4.43 0.00 6.67
CA ARG A 43 4.34 1.21 7.52
C ARG A 43 3.05 1.23 8.35
N LEU A 44 1.92 0.80 7.78
CA LEU A 44 0.64 0.71 8.50
C LEU A 44 0.72 -0.30 9.65
N VAL A 45 1.33 -1.47 9.42
CA VAL A 45 1.53 -2.48 10.48
C VAL A 45 2.40 -1.92 11.61
N ARG A 46 3.53 -1.27 11.28
CA ARG A 46 4.38 -0.63 12.30
C ARG A 46 3.67 0.48 13.07
N ALA A 47 2.82 1.25 12.39
CA ALA A 47 2.00 2.26 13.05
C ALA A 47 0.98 1.62 14.01
N ALA A 48 0.37 0.50 13.62
CA ALA A 48 -0.54 -0.24 14.48
C ALA A 48 0.15 -0.77 15.74
N GLU A 49 1.35 -1.37 15.60
CA GLU A 49 2.16 -1.85 16.73
C GLU A 49 2.43 -0.72 17.74
N GLY A 50 2.77 0.48 17.27
CA GLY A 50 3.01 1.63 18.15
C GLY A 50 1.77 2.13 18.91
N ILE A 51 0.55 1.83 18.44
CA ILE A 51 -0.70 2.23 19.10
C ILE A 51 -1.12 1.22 20.16
N PHE A 52 -0.88 -0.07 19.92
CA PHE A 52 -1.15 -1.13 20.88
C PHE A 52 -0.39 -0.93 22.20
N ASP A 53 0.86 -0.47 22.11
CA ASP A 53 1.70 -0.21 23.27
C ASP A 53 1.16 0.95 24.14
N VAL A 54 0.55 1.98 23.57
CA VAL A 54 0.03 3.14 24.32
C VAL A 54 -1.11 2.74 25.26
N GLY A 55 -2.04 1.91 24.79
CA GLY A 55 -3.15 1.41 25.61
C GLY A 55 -2.73 0.45 26.72
N TYR A 56 -1.69 -0.34 26.47
CA TYR A 56 -1.14 -1.28 27.44
C TYR A 56 -0.22 -0.59 28.47
N VAL A 57 0.62 0.36 28.03
CA VAL A 57 1.65 1.04 28.85
C VAL A 57 1.07 2.15 29.73
N ASN A 58 -0.02 2.83 29.32
CA ASN A 58 -0.59 3.93 30.11
C ASN A 58 -1.32 3.50 31.38
N ASP A 59 -1.25 2.23 31.77
CA ASP A 59 -1.68 1.74 33.08
C ASP A 59 -3.08 2.23 33.49
N LEU A 60 -4.03 2.23 32.53
CA LEU A 60 -5.47 2.38 32.79
C LEU A 60 -6.05 1.13 33.50
N GLY A 61 -5.23 0.52 34.35
CA GLY A 61 -5.59 -0.52 35.29
C GLY A 61 -6.43 0.05 36.45
N PRO A 62 -7.08 -0.82 37.23
CA PRO A 62 -8.04 -0.41 38.25
C PRO A 62 -7.32 0.31 39.40
N THR A 63 -7.29 1.63 39.38
CA THR A 63 -6.92 2.45 40.54
C THR A 63 -8.12 2.54 41.48
N THR A 64 -7.91 2.15 42.74
CA THR A 64 -8.92 1.97 43.80
C THR A 64 -9.73 3.21 44.19
N GLU A 65 -9.40 4.41 43.73
CA GLU A 65 -10.05 5.66 44.14
C GLU A 65 -11.02 6.26 43.11
N GLY A 66 -11.35 5.56 42.01
CA GLY A 66 -12.16 6.14 40.94
C GLY A 66 -12.83 5.15 39.97
N GLU A 67 -13.29 3.99 40.45
CA GLU A 67 -13.80 2.88 39.61
C GLU A 67 -14.69 3.29 38.43
N ALA A 68 -15.63 4.22 38.61
CA ALA A 68 -16.53 4.64 37.51
C ALA A 68 -15.83 5.51 36.45
N ALA A 69 -14.92 6.40 36.86
CA ALA A 69 -14.19 7.28 35.94
C ALA A 69 -13.11 6.49 35.18
N THR A 70 -12.39 5.61 35.88
CA THR A 70 -11.40 4.72 35.27
C THR A 70 -12.07 3.72 34.32
N ASN A 71 -13.27 3.22 34.62
CA ASN A 71 -14.02 2.32 33.74
C ASN A 71 -14.50 3.02 32.45
N ASN A 72 -15.03 4.24 32.53
CA ASN A 72 -15.43 5.01 31.34
C ASN A 72 -14.25 5.41 30.46
N ILE A 73 -13.10 5.80 31.06
CA ILE A 73 -11.88 6.11 30.32
C ILE A 73 -11.31 4.84 29.67
N ARG A 74 -11.35 3.71 30.37
CA ARG A 74 -10.94 2.40 29.86
C ARG A 74 -11.81 1.94 28.68
N LEU A 75 -13.14 2.04 28.79
CA LEU A 75 -14.06 1.71 27.69
C LEU A 75 -13.84 2.63 26.48
N GLY A 76 -13.72 3.94 26.69
CA GLY A 76 -13.60 4.90 25.59
C GLY A 76 -12.25 4.81 24.86
N VAL A 77 -11.14 4.84 25.59
CA VAL A 77 -9.80 4.94 25.00
C VAL A 77 -9.31 3.60 24.48
N VAL A 78 -9.47 2.51 25.25
CA VAL A 78 -8.99 1.17 24.84
C VAL A 78 -9.78 0.63 23.65
N ASP A 79 -11.11 0.81 23.62
CA ASP A 79 -11.90 0.34 22.48
C ASP A 79 -11.64 1.21 21.24
N HIS A 80 -11.40 2.51 21.41
CA HIS A 80 -10.99 3.38 20.31
C HIS A 80 -9.62 3.00 19.76
N GLU A 81 -8.62 2.74 20.61
CA GLU A 81 -7.30 2.27 20.20
C GLU A 81 -7.37 0.92 19.49
N ARG A 82 -8.15 -0.03 20.02
CA ARG A 82 -8.40 -1.32 19.34
C ARG A 82 -9.07 -1.13 18.00
N SER A 83 -10.03 -0.21 17.90
CA SER A 83 -10.67 0.11 16.63
C SER A 83 -9.66 0.67 15.64
N ILE A 84 -8.82 1.63 16.04
CA ILE A 84 -7.77 2.21 15.18
C ILE A 84 -6.75 1.15 14.76
N TYR A 85 -6.28 0.33 15.71
CA TYR A 85 -5.36 -0.78 15.46
C TYR A 85 -5.91 -1.72 14.38
N ASN A 86 -7.16 -2.15 14.54
CA ASN A 86 -7.83 -3.02 13.57
C ASN A 86 -8.00 -2.34 12.21
N THR A 87 -8.31 -1.03 12.17
CA THR A 87 -8.38 -0.27 10.93
C THR A 87 -7.03 -0.24 10.20
N PHE A 88 -5.92 -0.01 10.90
CA PHE A 88 -4.59 -0.05 10.28
C PHE A 88 -4.25 -1.42 9.73
N LEU A 89 -4.58 -2.50 10.45
CA LEU A 89 -4.39 -3.86 9.94
C LEU A 89 -5.25 -4.15 8.70
N ALA A 90 -6.51 -3.71 8.69
CA ALA A 90 -7.40 -3.86 7.55
C ALA A 90 -6.85 -3.13 6.31
N GLN A 91 -6.40 -1.88 6.47
CA GLN A 91 -5.78 -1.10 5.40
C GLN A 91 -4.46 -1.74 4.92
N ALA A 92 -3.66 -2.31 5.82
CA ALA A 92 -2.44 -3.01 5.44
C ALA A 92 -2.75 -4.28 4.62
N ALA A 93 -3.81 -5.02 4.97
CA ALA A 93 -4.27 -6.18 4.21
C ALA A 93 -4.77 -5.76 2.82
N GLU A 94 -5.55 -4.67 2.74
CA GLU A 94 -6.03 -4.12 1.47
C GLU A 94 -4.86 -3.67 0.58
N ALA A 95 -3.86 -2.97 1.13
CA ALA A 95 -2.67 -2.58 0.39
C ALA A 95 -1.88 -3.77 -0.18
N ARG A 96 -1.78 -4.87 0.57
CA ARG A 96 -1.17 -6.13 0.06
C ARG A 96 -2.02 -6.79 -1.03
N SER A 97 -3.34 -6.74 -0.89
CA SER A 97 -4.28 -7.22 -1.91
C SER A 97 -4.14 -6.42 -3.21
N MET A 98 -4.07 -5.09 -3.11
CA MET A 98 -3.81 -4.20 -4.24
C MET A 98 -2.47 -4.52 -4.92
N ALA A 99 -1.39 -4.72 -4.14
CA ALA A 99 -0.09 -5.11 -4.69
C ALA A 99 -0.18 -6.41 -5.51
N SER A 100 -0.91 -7.41 -4.99
CA SER A 100 -1.14 -8.68 -5.67
C SER A 100 -1.91 -8.50 -6.99
N GLY A 101 -2.99 -7.70 -6.96
CA GLY A 101 -3.79 -7.39 -8.15
C GLY A 101 -3.00 -6.59 -9.21
N ILE A 102 -2.12 -5.68 -8.79
CA ILE A 102 -1.22 -4.95 -9.69
C ILE A 102 -0.25 -5.91 -10.38
N ARG A 103 0.39 -6.83 -9.64
CA ARG A 103 1.27 -7.86 -10.23
C ARG A 103 0.53 -8.78 -11.19
N GLU A 104 -0.70 -9.18 -10.85
CA GLU A 104 -1.52 -9.97 -11.76
C GLU A 104 -1.85 -9.21 -13.05
N THR A 105 -2.21 -7.93 -12.93
CA THR A 105 -2.48 -7.06 -14.08
C THR A 105 -1.24 -6.89 -14.96
N GLY A 106 -0.08 -6.64 -14.34
CA GLY A 106 1.20 -6.57 -15.05
C GLY A 106 1.52 -7.88 -15.78
N ARG A 107 1.33 -9.05 -15.15
CA ARG A 107 1.49 -10.35 -15.81
C ARG A 107 0.58 -10.52 -17.02
N ARG A 108 -0.69 -10.09 -16.93
CA ARG A 108 -1.63 -10.15 -18.04
C ARG A 108 -1.16 -9.28 -19.22
N ILE A 109 -0.71 -8.06 -18.94
CA ILE A 109 -0.18 -7.14 -19.96
C ILE A 109 1.05 -7.72 -20.65
N LEU A 110 2.05 -8.19 -19.89
CA LEU A 110 3.27 -8.75 -20.47
C LEU A 110 2.98 -10.02 -21.31
N ARG A 111 2.01 -10.86 -20.90
CA ARG A 111 1.54 -11.99 -21.72
C ARG A 111 0.92 -11.53 -23.03
N THR A 112 0.10 -10.47 -23.01
CA THR A 112 -0.49 -9.92 -24.24
C THR A 112 0.55 -9.29 -25.17
N GLU A 113 1.66 -8.80 -24.62
CA GLU A 113 2.81 -8.28 -25.38
C GLU A 113 3.75 -9.38 -25.91
N GLY A 114 3.43 -10.66 -25.66
CA GLY A 114 4.17 -11.81 -26.19
C GLY A 114 5.44 -12.17 -25.42
N ILE A 115 5.60 -11.66 -24.19
CA ILE A 115 6.77 -11.94 -23.35
C ILE A 115 6.69 -13.37 -22.78
N SER A 116 7.83 -14.05 -22.71
CA SER A 116 7.92 -15.42 -22.20
C SER A 116 7.61 -15.51 -20.70
N GLU A 117 7.06 -16.63 -20.24
CA GLU A 117 6.72 -16.82 -18.81
C GLU A 117 7.94 -16.70 -17.88
N ALA A 118 9.11 -17.16 -18.32
CA ALA A 118 10.36 -17.05 -17.57
C ALA A 118 10.81 -15.59 -17.39
N GLU A 119 10.58 -14.74 -18.39
CA GLU A 119 10.92 -13.32 -18.35
C GLU A 119 9.90 -12.52 -17.52
N ILE A 120 8.62 -12.85 -17.61
CA ILE A 120 7.57 -12.29 -16.76
C ILE A 120 7.85 -12.56 -15.28
N ASN A 121 8.21 -13.80 -14.94
CA ASN A 121 8.55 -14.16 -13.56
C ASN A 121 9.83 -13.46 -13.09
N ARG A 122 10.79 -13.18 -13.97
CA ARG A 122 11.97 -12.37 -13.60
C ARG A 122 11.61 -10.90 -13.30
N LEU A 123 10.65 -10.34 -14.05
CA LEU A 123 10.25 -8.92 -13.95
C LEU A 123 9.25 -8.62 -12.82
N ILE A 124 8.49 -9.62 -12.37
CA ILE A 124 7.39 -9.45 -11.38
C ILE A 124 7.56 -10.38 -10.16
N GLY A 125 8.33 -11.47 -10.29
CA GLY A 125 8.57 -12.43 -9.22
C GLY A 125 9.84 -12.09 -8.44
N SER A 126 9.68 -11.33 -7.35
CA SER A 126 10.64 -11.23 -6.24
C SER A 126 9.85 -11.25 -4.94
#